data_AF-A0A7G6E7Z7-F1
#
_entry.id   AF-A0A7G6E7Z7-F1
#
_cell.length_a   1.000
_cell.length_b   1.000
_cell.length_c   1.000
_cell.angle_alpha   90.00
_cell.angle_beta   90.00
_cell.angle_gamma   90.00
#
_symmetry.space_group_name_H-M   'P 1'
#
loop_
_entity.id
_entity.type
_entity.pdbx_description
1 polymer ?
#
loop_
_entity_poly.entity_id
_entity_poly.type
_entity_poly.pdbx_seq_one_letter_code
_entity_poly.pdbx_strand_id
1 'polypeptide(L)'
;MKNKFWKFKAKDDGTAELLLYGEISSSTWWGDEVTPKQFKKDLDDLGDVSEINVYINSEGGDVFAGQAIYSMLKRHRATINIYVDGLAASIASVIAMVGDKVIMPKNAMMMVHNPWTIAIGTADDFRKLADDMDKIRESIITVYTDKSGMDQDKIIEMMDKETWMTAEEAVKYGFADEIEEEKQVAASLNGGFLMLNGQKFDLSKFKNPPKLAFLTPEKPPQKHDNNLLSLFEKQLCINKNLLGGMF
;
A
#
# COMPACT_ATOMS: atom_id res chain seq x y z
N MET A 1 9.40 -21.54 -8.26
CA MET A 1 7.96 -21.22 -8.38
C MET A 1 7.86 -19.71 -8.47
N LYS A 2 7.41 -19.16 -9.60
CA LYS A 2 7.20 -17.70 -9.69
C LYS A 2 5.95 -17.37 -8.89
N ASN A 3 6.07 -16.40 -8.00
CA ASN A 3 5.16 -16.19 -6.87
C ASN A 3 3.85 -15.54 -7.34
N LYS A 4 2.71 -16.19 -7.08
CA LYS A 4 1.41 -15.52 -7.12
C LYS A 4 1.49 -14.28 -6.23
N PHE A 5 1.01 -13.14 -6.71
CA PHE A 5 0.86 -11.94 -5.88
C PHE A 5 -0.36 -12.03 -4.95
N TRP A 6 -1.16 -13.10 -5.08
CA TRP A 6 -2.24 -13.42 -4.16
C TRP A 6 -2.05 -14.74 -3.45
N LYS A 7 -2.67 -14.86 -2.27
CA LYS A 7 -2.82 -16.13 -1.56
C LYS A 7 -4.16 -16.16 -0.84
N PHE A 8 -4.93 -17.21 -1.12
CA PHE A 8 -6.15 -17.52 -0.38
C PHE A 8 -5.89 -18.48 0.78
N LYS A 9 -6.68 -18.35 1.84
CA LYS A 9 -6.71 -19.28 2.96
C LYS A 9 -8.13 -19.32 3.55
N ALA A 10 -8.83 -20.42 3.36
CA ALA A 10 -10.09 -20.67 4.06
C ALA A 10 -9.82 -20.99 5.54
N LYS A 11 -10.76 -20.61 6.41
CA LYS A 11 -10.78 -20.95 7.84
C LYS A 11 -11.96 -21.86 8.16
N ASP A 12 -11.83 -22.59 9.26
CA ASP A 12 -12.86 -23.54 9.72
C ASP A 12 -14.13 -22.85 10.24
N ASP A 13 -14.10 -21.53 10.42
CA ASP A 13 -15.21 -20.71 10.92
C ASP A 13 -16.11 -20.15 9.79
N GLY A 14 -15.89 -20.56 8.54
CA GLY A 14 -16.65 -20.07 7.38
C GLY A 14 -16.18 -18.72 6.84
N THR A 15 -15.03 -18.23 7.29
CA THR A 15 -14.36 -17.04 6.73
C THR A 15 -13.16 -17.42 5.86
N ALA A 16 -12.69 -16.49 5.04
CA ALA A 16 -11.45 -16.67 4.28
C ALA A 16 -10.55 -15.43 4.36
N GLU A 17 -9.26 -15.64 4.12
CA GLU A 17 -8.27 -14.59 3.98
C GLU A 17 -7.77 -14.55 2.52
N LEU A 18 -7.61 -13.34 1.99
CA LEU A 18 -6.95 -13.06 0.73
C LEU A 18 -5.79 -12.09 0.97
N LEU A 19 -4.55 -12.54 0.77
CA LEU A 19 -3.38 -11.65 0.79
C LEU A 19 -3.14 -11.14 -0.64
N LEU A 20 -2.98 -9.82 -0.85
CA LEU A 20 -2.63 -9.17 -2.12
C LEU A 20 -1.33 -8.37 -1.94
N TYR A 21 -0.20 -9.06 -2.01
CA TYR A 21 1.11 -8.55 -1.59
C TYR A 21 2.07 -8.44 -2.78
N GLY A 22 2.78 -7.31 -2.88
CA GLY A 22 3.68 -7.00 -3.99
C GLY A 22 2.96 -6.43 -5.22
N GLU A 23 3.62 -6.48 -6.38
CA GLU A 23 3.09 -5.95 -7.64
C GLU A 23 1.92 -6.80 -8.17
N ILE A 24 0.81 -6.14 -8.50
CA ILE A 24 -0.33 -6.75 -9.19
C ILE A 24 0.06 -6.87 -10.66
N SER A 25 0.45 -8.07 -11.09
CA SER A 25 0.87 -8.29 -12.47
C SER A 25 -0.09 -9.21 -13.21
N SER A 26 -0.27 -8.96 -14.49
CA SER A 26 -0.98 -9.84 -15.43
C SER A 26 -0.06 -10.92 -16.03
N SER A 27 1.13 -11.13 -15.47
CA SER A 27 2.23 -11.90 -16.06
C SER A 27 1.77 -13.28 -16.59
N THR A 28 1.89 -13.60 -17.89
CA THR A 28 2.65 -12.83 -18.89
C THR A 28 2.22 -13.08 -20.34
N TRP A 29 2.42 -12.04 -21.14
CA TRP A 29 2.31 -11.90 -22.61
C TRP A 29 2.82 -13.06 -23.49
N TRP A 30 3.44 -14.10 -22.93
CA TRP A 30 3.89 -15.30 -23.66
C TRP A 30 3.80 -16.60 -22.82
N GLY A 31 2.96 -16.65 -21.80
CA GLY A 31 2.81 -17.84 -20.94
C GLY A 31 1.76 -17.64 -19.84
N ASP A 32 0.59 -18.24 -20.06
CA ASP A 32 -0.65 -18.23 -19.26
C ASP A 32 -0.51 -18.86 -17.86
N GLU A 33 0.25 -18.26 -16.95
CA GLU A 33 0.50 -18.90 -15.64
C GLU A 33 0.00 -18.09 -14.43
N VAL A 34 -0.30 -16.79 -14.58
CA VAL A 34 -0.89 -15.95 -13.52
C VAL A 34 -2.01 -15.08 -14.10
N THR A 35 -3.15 -15.70 -14.38
CA THR A 35 -4.29 -15.03 -15.06
C THR A 35 -5.47 -14.80 -14.11
N PRO A 36 -6.37 -13.84 -14.42
CA PRO A 36 -7.66 -13.69 -13.73
C PRO A 36 -8.45 -15.00 -13.61
N LYS A 37 -8.26 -15.95 -14.53
CA LYS A 37 -8.88 -17.28 -14.49
C LYS A 37 -8.40 -18.10 -13.28
N GLN A 38 -7.11 -18.09 -12.98
CA GLN A 38 -6.60 -18.82 -11.81
C GLN A 38 -7.06 -18.14 -10.51
N PHE A 39 -7.05 -16.81 -10.46
CA PHE A 39 -7.61 -16.08 -9.32
C PHE A 39 -9.08 -16.46 -9.09
N LYS A 40 -9.89 -16.46 -10.15
CA LYS A 40 -11.30 -16.87 -10.07
C LYS A 40 -11.43 -18.31 -9.58
N LYS A 41 -10.62 -19.23 -10.11
CA LYS A 41 -10.65 -20.63 -9.66
C LYS A 41 -10.33 -20.73 -8.17
N ASP A 42 -9.26 -20.08 -7.71
CA ASP A 42 -8.86 -20.09 -6.30
C ASP A 42 -9.95 -19.45 -5.40
N LEU A 43 -10.64 -18.42 -5.89
CA LEU A 43 -11.78 -17.78 -5.23
C LEU A 43 -12.98 -18.73 -5.14
N ASP A 44 -13.33 -19.41 -6.25
CA ASP A 44 -14.43 -20.39 -6.30
C ASP A 44 -14.13 -21.60 -5.38
N ASP A 45 -12.86 -22.01 -5.29
CA ASP A 45 -12.38 -23.12 -4.46
C ASP A 45 -12.56 -22.84 -2.94
N LEU A 46 -12.78 -21.58 -2.52
CA LEU A 46 -13.14 -21.26 -1.13
C LEU A 46 -14.50 -21.85 -0.72
N GLY A 47 -15.38 -22.11 -1.69
CA GLY A 47 -16.72 -22.62 -1.44
C GLY A 47 -17.66 -21.58 -0.81
N ASP A 48 -18.47 -22.02 0.14
CA ASP A 48 -19.43 -21.15 0.84
C ASP A 48 -18.77 -20.46 2.03
N VAL A 49 -18.22 -19.27 1.79
CA VAL A 49 -17.72 -18.38 2.84
C VAL A 49 -18.64 -17.18 2.99
N SER A 50 -18.93 -16.80 4.24
CA SER A 50 -19.76 -15.64 4.56
C SER A 50 -18.97 -14.33 4.59
N GLU A 51 -17.65 -14.41 4.80
CA GLU A 51 -16.76 -13.26 4.91
C GLU A 51 -15.41 -13.54 4.26
N ILE A 52 -14.85 -12.54 3.57
CA ILE A 52 -13.48 -12.56 3.05
C ILE A 52 -12.74 -11.32 3.58
N ASN A 53 -11.68 -11.57 4.35
CA ASN A 53 -10.76 -10.56 4.84
C ASN A 53 -9.58 -10.43 3.87
N VAL A 54 -9.51 -9.30 3.17
CA VAL A 54 -8.51 -9.02 2.15
C VAL A 54 -7.43 -8.12 2.73
N TYR A 55 -6.19 -8.60 2.77
CA TYR A 55 -5.04 -7.84 3.24
C TYR A 55 -4.23 -7.32 2.06
N ILE A 56 -4.03 -6.01 1.99
CA ILE A 56 -3.35 -5.33 0.89
C ILE A 56 -2.03 -4.74 1.38
N ASN A 57 -0.94 -5.09 0.70
CA ASN A 57 0.36 -4.45 0.84
C ASN A 57 1.01 -4.40 -0.54
N SER A 58 0.55 -3.48 -1.37
CA SER A 58 0.81 -3.45 -2.80
C SER A 58 0.99 -2.02 -3.33
N GLU A 59 1.98 -1.89 -4.20
CA GLU A 59 2.28 -0.67 -4.97
C GLU A 59 1.50 -0.59 -6.30
N GLY A 60 0.52 -1.47 -6.50
CA GLY A 60 -0.29 -1.53 -7.72
C GLY A 60 0.37 -2.35 -8.84
N GLY A 61 0.08 -1.99 -10.09
CA GLY A 61 0.55 -2.71 -11.29
C GLY A 61 -0.48 -2.66 -12.43
N ASP A 62 -0.75 -3.81 -13.05
CA ASP A 62 -1.63 -3.95 -14.22
C ASP A 62 -3.09 -3.58 -13.90
N VAL A 63 -3.60 -2.57 -14.62
CA VAL A 63 -4.93 -2.01 -14.40
C VAL A 63 -6.04 -3.03 -14.64
N PHE A 64 -5.93 -3.83 -15.71
CA PHE A 64 -6.99 -4.79 -16.07
C PHE A 64 -7.02 -5.99 -15.12
N ALA A 65 -5.86 -6.46 -14.66
CA ALA A 65 -5.77 -7.49 -13.63
C ALA A 65 -6.45 -7.02 -12.33
N GLY A 66 -6.17 -5.80 -11.89
CA GLY A 66 -6.81 -5.26 -10.69
C GLY A 66 -8.31 -5.02 -10.85
N GLN A 67 -8.76 -4.50 -12.01
CA GLN A 67 -10.20 -4.38 -12.31
C GLN A 67 -10.91 -5.73 -12.35
N ALA A 68 -10.26 -6.78 -12.85
CA ALA A 68 -10.81 -8.12 -12.84
C ALA A 68 -10.98 -8.65 -11.41
N ILE A 69 -9.98 -8.46 -10.54
CA ILE A 69 -10.05 -8.82 -9.12
C ILE A 69 -11.17 -8.05 -8.43
N TYR A 70 -11.21 -6.72 -8.59
CA TYR A 70 -12.29 -5.87 -8.07
C TYR A 70 -13.66 -6.41 -8.50
N SER A 71 -13.85 -6.70 -9.79
CA SER A 71 -15.12 -7.18 -10.32
C SER A 71 -15.49 -8.57 -9.83
N MET A 72 -14.52 -9.45 -9.57
CA MET A 72 -14.76 -10.78 -9.01
C MET A 72 -15.16 -10.71 -7.54
N LEU A 73 -14.46 -9.89 -6.75
CA LEU A 73 -14.79 -9.66 -5.34
C LEU A 73 -16.14 -8.95 -5.18
N LYS A 74 -16.43 -7.92 -6.01
CA LYS A 74 -17.69 -7.16 -5.94
C LYS A 74 -18.94 -8.00 -6.22
N ARG A 75 -18.80 -9.06 -7.02
CA ARG A 75 -19.87 -10.02 -7.34
C ARG A 75 -19.94 -11.17 -6.35
N HIS A 76 -18.96 -11.30 -5.46
CA HIS A 76 -18.97 -12.33 -4.45
C HIS A 76 -20.02 -11.99 -3.38
N ARG A 77 -20.68 -13.01 -2.84
CA ARG A 77 -21.77 -12.83 -1.86
C ARG A 77 -21.29 -12.57 -0.43
N ALA A 78 -20.04 -12.91 -0.15
CA ALA A 78 -19.44 -12.72 1.17
C ALA A 78 -19.27 -11.22 1.45
N THR A 79 -19.37 -10.85 2.72
CA THR A 79 -18.90 -9.55 3.18
C THR A 79 -17.40 -9.45 2.93
N ILE A 80 -16.95 -8.35 2.32
CA ILE A 80 -15.55 -8.11 2.00
C ILE A 80 -15.00 -7.03 2.93
N ASN A 81 -14.08 -7.41 3.82
CA ASN A 81 -13.35 -6.45 4.66
C ASN A 81 -11.93 -6.28 4.12
N ILE A 82 -11.49 -5.04 3.97
CA ILE A 82 -10.15 -4.70 3.50
C ILE A 82 -9.30 -4.24 4.67
N TYR A 83 -8.08 -4.74 4.74
CA TYR A 83 -7.04 -4.32 5.66
C TYR A 83 -5.84 -3.83 4.85
N VAL A 84 -5.53 -2.55 4.91
CA VAL A 84 -4.31 -2.00 4.30
C VAL A 84 -3.17 -2.21 5.28
N ASP A 85 -2.41 -3.29 5.11
CA ASP A 85 -1.37 -3.67 6.07
C ASP A 85 -0.15 -2.75 6.06
N GLY A 86 0.04 -1.99 4.98
CA GLY A 86 1.07 -0.95 4.88
C GLY A 86 0.87 0.00 3.71
N LEU A 87 0.64 -0.54 2.51
CA LEU A 87 0.46 0.26 1.31
C LEU A 87 -0.68 -0.27 0.44
N ALA A 88 -1.58 0.62 0.00
CA ALA A 88 -2.51 0.39 -1.10
C ALA A 88 -2.35 1.54 -2.12
N ALA A 89 -1.50 1.35 -3.11
CA ALA A 89 -1.19 2.40 -4.10
C ALA A 89 -1.61 2.01 -5.52
N SER A 90 -2.02 3.01 -6.31
CA SER A 90 -2.44 2.82 -7.70
C SER A 90 -3.57 1.78 -7.82
N ILE A 91 -3.52 0.80 -8.72
CA ILE A 91 -4.62 -0.17 -8.88
C ILE A 91 -4.95 -0.96 -7.60
N ALA A 92 -4.03 -1.05 -6.64
CA ALA A 92 -4.32 -1.66 -5.33
C ALA A 92 -5.32 -0.83 -4.50
N SER A 93 -5.31 0.51 -4.61
CA SER A 93 -6.31 1.34 -3.95
C SER A 93 -7.68 1.20 -4.60
N VAL A 94 -7.75 1.00 -5.93
CA VAL A 94 -9.02 0.63 -6.61
C VAL A 94 -9.57 -0.68 -6.06
N ILE A 95 -8.73 -1.71 -5.90
CA ILE A 95 -9.18 -2.99 -5.30
C ILE A 95 -9.68 -2.77 -3.88
N ALA A 96 -9.02 -1.94 -3.08
CA ALA A 96 -9.46 -1.63 -1.72
C ALA A 96 -10.90 -1.04 -1.69
N MET A 97 -11.33 -0.34 -2.73
CA MET A 97 -12.69 0.22 -2.78
C MET A 97 -13.80 -0.85 -2.92
N VAL A 98 -13.45 -2.13 -3.13
CA VAL A 98 -14.45 -3.20 -3.14
C VAL A 98 -14.99 -3.52 -1.75
N GLY A 99 -14.27 -3.11 -0.70
CA GLY A 99 -14.60 -3.43 0.68
C GLY A 99 -15.91 -2.82 1.15
N ASP A 100 -16.73 -3.65 1.79
CA ASP A 100 -17.84 -3.20 2.64
C ASP A 100 -17.28 -2.37 3.81
N LYS A 101 -16.11 -2.77 4.32
CA LYS A 101 -15.29 -1.99 5.26
C LYS A 101 -13.84 -1.94 4.80
N VAL A 102 -13.20 -0.77 4.92
CA VAL A 102 -11.78 -0.54 4.64
C VAL A 102 -11.08 -0.01 5.88
N ILE A 103 -10.08 -0.74 6.35
CA ILE A 103 -9.39 -0.51 7.62
C ILE A 103 -7.92 -0.20 7.33
N MET A 104 -7.41 0.89 7.91
CA MET A 104 -6.02 1.32 7.75
C MET A 104 -5.37 1.55 9.13
N PRO A 105 -4.22 0.94 9.45
CA PRO A 105 -3.44 1.34 10.61
C PRO A 105 -2.84 2.74 10.39
N LYS A 106 -2.59 3.50 11.47
CA LYS A 106 -2.08 4.89 11.40
C LYS A 106 -0.82 5.08 10.54
N ASN A 107 0.03 4.05 10.45
CA ASN A 107 1.27 4.07 9.69
C ASN A 107 1.13 3.54 8.24
N ALA A 108 -0.08 3.19 7.79
CA ALA A 108 -0.34 2.81 6.41
C ALA A 108 -0.58 4.03 5.52
N MET A 109 -0.41 3.80 4.22
CA MET A 109 -0.65 4.79 3.18
C MET A 109 -1.55 4.25 2.08
N MET A 110 -2.37 5.14 1.52
CA MET A 110 -3.12 4.90 0.30
C MET A 110 -2.72 5.93 -0.76
N MET A 111 -2.64 5.52 -2.03
CA MET A 111 -2.31 6.45 -3.12
C MET A 111 -3.25 6.27 -4.31
N VAL A 112 -3.71 7.41 -4.85
CA VAL A 112 -4.53 7.48 -6.06
C VAL A 112 -3.87 8.36 -7.11
N HIS A 113 -3.90 7.90 -8.37
CA HIS A 113 -3.37 8.65 -9.51
C HIS A 113 -4.03 8.25 -10.83
N ASN A 114 -3.75 9.00 -11.88
CA ASN A 114 -4.14 8.64 -13.24
C ASN A 114 -3.46 7.35 -13.71
N PRO A 115 -4.10 6.55 -14.59
CA PRO A 115 -3.41 5.47 -15.27
C PRO A 115 -2.23 6.01 -16.07
N TRP A 116 -1.15 5.24 -16.14
CA TRP A 116 0.03 5.59 -16.93
C TRP A 116 0.54 4.35 -17.68
N THR A 117 1.31 4.58 -18.75
CA THR A 117 1.88 3.51 -19.57
C THR A 117 3.17 3.98 -20.24
N ILE A 118 3.92 3.04 -20.81
CA ILE A 118 5.06 3.29 -21.68
C ILE A 118 4.70 2.77 -23.07
N ALA A 119 4.86 3.60 -24.10
CA ALA A 119 4.50 3.25 -25.46
C ALA A 119 5.55 3.68 -26.49
N ILE A 120 5.62 2.92 -27.58
CA ILE A 120 6.42 3.22 -28.77
C ILE A 120 5.51 3.06 -29.97
N GLY A 121 5.42 4.07 -30.83
CA GLY A 121 4.49 4.05 -31.96
C GLY A 121 4.51 5.34 -32.75
N THR A 122 3.57 5.43 -33.69
CA THR A 122 3.31 6.61 -34.51
C THR A 122 2.47 7.64 -33.75
N ALA A 123 2.31 8.83 -34.34
CA ALA A 123 1.45 9.87 -33.76
C ALA A 123 -0.02 9.41 -33.63
N ASP A 124 -0.52 8.60 -34.57
CA ASP A 124 -1.89 8.08 -34.52
C ASP A 124 -2.05 7.02 -33.43
N ASP A 125 -1.03 6.17 -33.22
CA ASP A 125 -1.00 5.22 -32.11
C ASP A 125 -1.06 5.95 -30.77
N PHE A 126 -0.32 7.07 -30.62
CA PHE A 126 -0.32 7.83 -29.38
C PHE A 126 -1.64 8.56 -29.10
N ARG A 127 -2.31 9.11 -30.13
CA ARG A 127 -3.64 9.71 -29.95
C ARG A 127 -4.65 8.66 -29.52
N LYS A 128 -4.67 7.52 -30.22
CA LYS A 128 -5.55 6.40 -29.87
C LYS A 128 -5.28 5.90 -28.45
N LEU A 129 -4.00 5.78 -28.07
CA LEU A 129 -3.62 5.34 -26.73
C LEU A 129 -4.08 6.34 -25.66
N ALA A 130 -3.94 7.65 -25.90
CA ALA A 130 -4.44 8.67 -25.00
C ALA A 130 -5.97 8.55 -24.81
N ASP A 131 -6.73 8.41 -25.91
CA ASP A 131 -8.19 8.22 -25.86
C ASP A 131 -8.59 6.96 -25.07
N ASP A 132 -7.80 5.88 -25.19
CA ASP A 132 -8.04 4.64 -24.45
C ASP A 132 -7.67 4.78 -22.96
N MET A 133 -6.61 5.52 -22.64
CA MET A 133 -6.23 5.84 -21.25
C MET A 133 -7.28 6.72 -20.55
N ASP A 134 -7.89 7.67 -21.26
CA ASP A 134 -8.98 8.47 -20.72
C ASP A 134 -10.19 7.60 -20.35
N LYS A 135 -10.57 6.62 -21.20
CA LYS A 135 -11.65 5.67 -20.86
C LYS A 135 -11.32 4.83 -19.63
N ILE A 136 -10.06 4.38 -19.50
CA ILE A 136 -9.61 3.64 -18.31
C ILE A 136 -9.73 4.54 -17.08
N ARG A 137 -9.28 5.81 -17.19
CA ARG A 137 -9.39 6.79 -16.13
C ARG A 137 -10.85 6.97 -15.66
N GLU A 138 -11.81 7.10 -16.58
CA GLU A 138 -13.23 7.24 -16.23
C GLU A 138 -13.75 6.07 -15.37
N SER A 139 -13.34 4.84 -15.69
CA SER A 139 -13.73 3.67 -14.90
C SER A 139 -13.15 3.70 -13.47
N ILE A 140 -11.94 4.24 -13.30
CA ILE A 140 -11.29 4.41 -11.99
C ILE A 140 -11.98 5.51 -11.19
N ILE A 141 -12.30 6.64 -11.85
CA ILE A 141 -13.03 7.76 -11.24
C ILE A 141 -14.36 7.27 -10.67
N THR A 142 -15.12 6.47 -11.44
CA THR A 142 -16.40 5.92 -10.98
C THR A 142 -16.22 5.10 -9.69
N VAL A 143 -15.23 4.21 -9.64
CA VAL A 143 -14.98 3.39 -8.43
C VAL A 143 -14.66 4.26 -7.21
N TYR A 144 -13.85 5.29 -7.37
CA TYR A 144 -13.52 6.19 -6.27
C TYR A 144 -14.69 7.06 -5.84
N THR A 145 -15.45 7.63 -6.79
CA THR A 145 -16.66 8.40 -6.50
C THR A 145 -17.69 7.55 -5.76
N ASP A 146 -17.93 6.32 -6.21
CA ASP A 146 -18.90 5.40 -5.60
C ASP A 146 -18.54 5.05 -4.14
N LYS A 147 -17.26 4.81 -3.84
CA LYS A 147 -16.83 4.47 -2.48
C LYS A 147 -16.72 5.69 -1.57
N SER A 148 -16.13 6.78 -2.06
CA SER A 148 -15.85 7.98 -1.27
C SER A 148 -17.06 8.89 -1.07
N GLY A 149 -18.03 8.86 -1.98
CA GLY A 149 -19.12 9.84 -2.03
C GLY A 149 -18.68 11.26 -2.41
N MET A 150 -17.43 11.44 -2.84
CA MET A 150 -16.89 12.75 -3.25
C MET A 150 -17.32 13.13 -4.66
N ASP A 151 -17.41 14.43 -4.92
CA ASP A 151 -17.64 14.96 -6.26
C ASP A 151 -16.55 14.50 -7.24
N GLN A 152 -16.98 14.16 -8.45
CA GLN A 152 -16.12 13.65 -9.52
C GLN A 152 -14.91 14.57 -9.78
N ASP A 153 -15.13 15.89 -9.83
CA ASP A 153 -14.08 16.88 -10.07
C ASP A 153 -12.99 16.84 -8.99
N LYS A 154 -13.37 16.51 -7.75
CA LYS A 154 -12.41 16.40 -6.64
C LYS A 154 -11.57 15.13 -6.75
N ILE A 155 -12.19 14.02 -7.16
CA ILE A 155 -11.47 12.78 -7.48
C ILE A 155 -10.47 13.01 -8.62
N ILE A 156 -10.91 13.69 -9.68
CA ILE A 156 -10.07 14.09 -10.82
C ILE A 156 -8.85 14.88 -10.34
N GLU A 157 -9.06 15.92 -9.51
CA GLU A 157 -7.98 16.74 -8.96
C GLU A 157 -6.98 15.91 -8.14
N MET A 158 -7.48 14.97 -7.31
CA MET A 158 -6.64 14.09 -6.51
C MET A 158 -5.81 13.15 -7.38
N MET A 159 -6.40 12.58 -8.43
CA MET A 159 -5.70 11.69 -9.36
C MET A 159 -4.64 12.43 -10.19
N ASP A 160 -4.94 13.65 -10.66
CA ASP A 160 -3.99 14.49 -11.40
C ASP A 160 -2.75 14.85 -10.58
N LYS A 161 -2.93 15.01 -9.26
CA LYS A 161 -1.86 15.35 -8.33
C LYS A 161 -1.03 14.15 -7.88
N GLU A 162 -1.45 12.92 -8.17
CA GLU A 162 -0.93 11.73 -7.50
C GLU A 162 -1.00 11.91 -5.98
N THR A 163 -2.20 11.77 -5.44
CA THR A 163 -2.46 12.05 -4.03
C THR A 163 -2.13 10.85 -3.18
N TRP A 164 -1.23 11.06 -2.22
CA TRP A 164 -0.90 10.13 -1.16
C TRP A 164 -1.65 10.54 0.11
N MET A 165 -2.28 9.58 0.77
CA MET A 165 -3.13 9.77 1.94
C MET A 165 -2.60 8.95 3.12
N THR A 166 -2.55 9.56 4.30
CA THR A 166 -2.47 8.82 5.57
C THR A 166 -3.80 8.11 5.86
N ALA A 167 -3.84 7.27 6.90
CA ALA A 167 -5.10 6.65 7.34
C ALA A 167 -6.17 7.71 7.70
N GLU A 168 -5.78 8.79 8.38
CA GLU A 168 -6.69 9.89 8.73
C GLU A 168 -7.25 10.61 7.50
N GLU A 169 -6.39 10.86 6.51
CA GLU A 169 -6.81 11.50 5.26
C GLU A 169 -7.71 10.57 4.44
N ALA A 170 -7.38 9.28 4.37
CA ALA A 170 -8.19 8.29 3.67
C ALA A 170 -9.60 8.19 4.29
N VAL A 171 -9.72 8.18 5.62
CA VAL A 171 -11.03 8.22 6.30
C VAL A 171 -11.75 9.54 6.03
N LYS A 172 -11.05 10.66 6.16
CA LYS A 172 -11.62 11.99 5.89
C LYS A 172 -12.18 12.11 4.47
N TYR A 173 -11.52 11.51 3.49
CA TYR A 173 -11.93 11.52 2.09
C TYR A 173 -12.82 10.33 1.71
N GLY A 174 -13.24 9.47 2.65
CA GLY A 174 -14.15 8.34 2.38
C GLY A 174 -13.51 7.16 1.64
N PHE A 175 -12.18 7.12 1.53
CA PHE A 175 -11.45 5.97 0.99
C PHE A 175 -11.23 4.86 2.02
N ALA A 176 -11.34 5.19 3.32
CA ALA A 176 -11.29 4.25 4.42
C ALA A 176 -12.44 4.49 5.40
N ASP A 177 -12.77 3.47 6.18
CA ASP A 177 -13.88 3.47 7.14
C ASP A 177 -13.37 3.52 8.59
N GLU A 178 -12.25 2.84 8.90
CA GLU A 178 -11.71 2.75 10.26
C GLU A 178 -10.18 2.88 10.30
N ILE A 179 -9.70 3.44 11.41
CA ILE A 179 -8.26 3.53 11.73
C ILE A 179 -7.94 2.57 12.87
N GLU A 180 -6.95 1.72 12.67
CA GLU A 180 -6.39 0.87 13.73
C GLU A 180 -5.09 1.43 14.29
N GLU A 181 -4.72 1.01 15.50
CA GLU A 181 -3.42 1.36 16.08
C GLU A 181 -2.27 0.89 15.20
N GLU A 182 -1.14 1.57 15.31
CA GLU A 182 0.07 1.23 14.55
C GLU A 182 0.44 -0.23 14.80
N LYS A 183 0.53 -1.01 13.72
CA LYS A 183 1.25 -2.28 13.78
C LYS A 183 2.73 -1.92 13.99
N GLN A 184 3.46 -2.71 14.79
CA GLN A 184 4.91 -2.57 14.97
C GLN A 184 5.59 -2.77 13.61
N VAL A 185 5.86 -1.68 12.89
CA VAL A 185 6.43 -1.71 11.54
C VAL A 185 7.74 -0.95 11.53
N ALA A 186 8.79 -1.63 11.08
CA ALA A 186 10.03 -0.98 10.69
C ALA A 186 9.87 -0.37 9.30
N ALA A 187 9.31 0.85 9.24
CA ALA A 187 9.34 1.63 8.02
C ALA A 187 10.73 2.29 7.91
N SER A 188 11.43 2.03 6.80
CA SER A 188 12.69 2.71 6.51
C SER A 188 12.73 3.08 5.03
N LEU A 189 13.25 4.27 4.76
CA LEU A 189 13.65 4.69 3.43
C LEU A 189 15.15 4.49 3.27
N ASN A 190 15.55 3.80 2.21
CA ASN A 190 16.93 3.84 1.75
C ASN A 190 16.95 3.91 0.22
N GLY A 191 17.47 5.00 -0.33
CA GLY A 191 17.72 5.14 -1.78
C GLY A 191 16.48 5.03 -2.68
N GLY A 192 15.33 5.58 -2.28
CA GLY A 192 14.08 5.54 -3.09
C GLY A 192 13.20 4.31 -2.86
N PHE A 193 13.63 3.38 -1.99
CA PHE A 193 12.85 2.21 -1.63
C PHE A 193 12.19 2.37 -0.26
N LEU A 194 10.90 2.04 -0.20
CA LEU A 194 10.12 1.97 1.02
C LEU A 194 10.05 0.52 1.49
N MET A 195 10.46 0.27 2.74
CA MET A 195 10.28 -1.03 3.38
C MET A 195 9.01 -1.00 4.24
N LEU A 196 8.02 -1.84 3.95
CA LEU A 196 6.83 -2.04 4.79
C LEU A 196 6.53 -3.54 4.93
N ASN A 197 6.41 -4.02 6.18
CA ASN A 197 6.16 -5.43 6.50
C ASN A 197 7.13 -6.41 5.82
N GLY A 198 8.42 -6.05 5.77
CA GLY A 198 9.47 -6.86 5.13
C GLY A 198 9.41 -6.88 3.59
N GLN A 199 8.50 -6.13 2.98
CA GLN A 199 8.44 -5.93 1.53
C GLN A 199 9.12 -4.63 1.14
N LYS A 200 9.79 -4.67 0.00
CA LYS A 200 10.49 -3.55 -0.61
C LYS A 200 9.66 -2.99 -1.75
N PHE A 201 9.31 -1.72 -1.66
CA PHE A 201 8.55 -0.98 -2.66
C PHE A 201 9.45 0.04 -3.34
N ASP A 202 9.43 0.11 -4.67
CA ASP A 202 10.20 1.10 -5.42
C ASP A 202 9.34 2.34 -5.64
N LEU A 203 9.61 3.41 -4.88
CA LEU A 203 8.84 4.64 -5.00
C LEU A 203 9.29 5.53 -6.15
N SER A 204 10.43 5.23 -6.79
CA SER A 204 10.95 6.04 -7.90
C SER A 204 10.07 6.00 -9.15
N LYS A 205 9.17 5.00 -9.23
CA LYS A 205 8.18 4.88 -10.31
C LYS A 205 6.99 5.83 -10.18
N PHE A 206 6.85 6.51 -9.03
CA PHE A 206 5.77 7.45 -8.77
C PHE A 206 6.26 8.90 -8.94
N LYS A 207 5.36 9.80 -9.33
CA LYS A 207 5.70 11.18 -9.69
C LYS A 207 5.93 12.06 -8.47
N ASN A 208 5.11 11.90 -7.44
CA ASN A 208 5.04 12.71 -6.23
C ASN A 208 5.05 11.85 -4.94
N PRO A 209 5.98 10.90 -4.77
CA PRO A 209 6.02 10.08 -3.57
C PRO A 209 6.26 10.92 -2.31
N PRO A 210 5.72 10.50 -1.15
CA PRO A 210 5.90 11.21 0.10
C PRO A 210 7.37 11.29 0.49
N LYS A 211 7.79 12.44 1.02
CA LYS A 211 9.06 12.54 1.75
C LYS A 211 8.82 11.99 3.14
N LEU A 212 9.29 10.77 3.41
CA LEU A 212 9.01 10.07 4.66
C LEU A 212 9.86 10.64 5.81
N ALA A 213 9.40 11.76 6.36
CA ALA A 213 9.85 12.32 7.63
C ALA A 213 8.95 11.89 8.81
N PHE A 214 7.81 11.25 8.52
CA PHE A 214 6.74 10.96 9.51
C PHE A 214 6.72 9.51 10.01
N LEU A 215 7.56 8.61 9.50
CA LEU A 215 7.50 7.17 9.81
C LEU A 215 8.70 6.63 10.60
N THR A 216 9.62 7.48 11.04
CA THR A 216 10.60 7.06 12.04
C THR A 216 9.88 7.01 13.38
N PRO A 217 9.80 5.86 14.07
CA PRO A 217 9.32 5.87 15.45
C PRO A 217 10.15 6.88 16.23
N GLU A 218 9.49 7.77 16.98
CA GLU A 218 10.21 8.64 17.91
C GLU A 218 11.14 7.76 18.73
N LYS A 219 12.42 8.11 18.73
CA LYS A 219 13.41 7.41 19.54
C LYS A 219 12.87 7.43 20.97
N PRO A 220 12.67 6.27 21.63
CA PRO A 220 12.14 6.26 22.99
C PRO A 220 13.01 7.20 23.84
N PRO A 221 12.41 8.02 24.73
CA PRO A 221 13.16 8.99 25.51
C PRO A 221 14.33 8.27 26.15
N GLN A 222 15.54 8.72 25.83
CA GLN A 222 16.74 8.15 26.43
C GLN A 222 16.52 8.20 27.94
N LYS A 223 16.51 7.03 28.59
CA LYS A 223 16.64 7.00 30.05
C LYS A 223 17.89 7.79 30.36
N HIS A 224 17.71 8.96 30.97
CA HIS A 224 18.81 9.66 31.58
C HIS A 224 19.36 8.70 32.63
N ASP A 225 20.55 8.14 32.35
CA ASP A 225 21.32 7.39 33.33
C ASP A 225 21.68 8.35 34.46
N ASN A 226 20.81 8.46 35.46
CA ASN A 226 21.08 9.16 36.72
C ASN A 226 22.04 8.33 37.60
N ASN A 227 23.01 7.66 37.00
CA ASN A 227 24.02 6.93 37.73
C ASN A 227 25.15 7.89 38.10
N LEU A 228 25.02 8.49 39.28
CA LEU A 228 25.99 9.41 39.90
C LEU A 228 27.43 8.85 39.88
N LEU A 229 27.60 7.53 39.91
CA LEU A 229 28.92 6.87 39.78
C LEU A 229 29.62 7.19 38.47
N SER A 230 28.88 7.26 37.34
CA SER A 230 29.47 7.55 36.02
C SER A 230 29.96 8.99 35.89
N LEU A 231 29.38 9.93 36.64
CA LEU A 231 29.80 11.32 36.71
C LEU A 231 31.06 11.47 37.58
N PHE A 232 31.16 10.71 38.68
CA PHE A 232 32.35 10.70 39.53
C PHE A 232 33.58 10.11 38.84
N GLU A 233 33.42 9.03 38.06
CA GLU A 233 34.53 8.41 37.32
C GLU A 233 35.08 9.33 36.22
N LYS A 234 34.22 10.10 35.55
CA LYS A 234 34.64 11.10 34.55
C LYS A 234 35.43 12.25 35.19
N GLN A 235 35.03 12.73 36.37
CA GLN A 235 35.74 13.80 37.08
C GLN A 235 37.14 13.35 37.55
N LEU A 236 37.28 12.09 37.98
CA LEU A 236 38.57 11.52 38.40
C LEU A 236 39.54 11.28 37.23
N CYS A 237 39.04 10.94 36.04
CA CYS A 237 39.89 10.81 34.85
C CYS A 237 40.45 12.14 34.36
N ILE A 238 39.69 13.24 34.48
CA ILE A 238 40.14 14.57 34.05
C ILE A 238 41.31 15.07 34.92
N ASN A 239 41.29 14.82 36.23
CA ASN A 239 42.35 15.27 37.14
C ASN A 239 43.67 14.49 37.01
N LYS A 240 43.67 13.27 36.47
CA LYS A 240 44.93 12.51 36.23
C LYS A 240 45.72 13.04 35.03
N ASN A 241 45.08 13.69 34.06
CA ASN A 241 45.75 14.23 32.88
C ASN A 241 46.40 15.61 33.08
N LEU A 242 46.16 16.27 34.22
CA LEU A 242 46.75 17.59 34.52
C LEU A 242 48.06 17.52 35.34
N LEU A 243 48.45 16.34 35.84
CA LEU A 243 49.65 16.16 36.69
C LEU A 243 50.76 15.31 36.05
N GLY A 244 50.57 14.80 34.82
CA GLY A 244 51.55 13.96 34.12
C GLY A 244 52.56 14.70 33.24
N GLY A 245 52.62 16.03 33.31
CA GLY A 245 53.39 16.89 32.41
C GLY A 245 54.47 17.73 33.10
N MET A 246 55.17 17.20 34.10
CA MET A 246 56.46 17.74 34.57
C MET A 246 57.23 16.56 35.16
N PHE A 247 58.27 16.10 34.45
CA PHE A 247 59.58 15.58 34.88
C PHE A 247 60.23 14.83 33.72
#